data_AF-A0A3Q9C751-F1
#
_entry.id   AF-A0A3Q9C751-F1
#
_cell.length_a   1.000
_cell.length_b   1.000
_cell.length_c   1.000
_cell.angle_alpha   90.00
_cell.angle_beta   90.00
_cell.angle_gamma   90.00
#
_symmetry.space_group_name_H-M   'P 1'
#
loop_
_entity.id
_entity.type
_entity.pdbx_description
1 polymer ?
#
loop_
_entity_poly.entity_id
_entity_poly.type
_entity_poly.pdbx_seq_one_letter_code
_entity_poly.pdbx_strand_id
1 'polypeptide(L)'
;MHALPDGEAEVAVVLRLPWEDVARLGQDAGRLATQMQRPVTLDEAVSHRLRSTRPAAHAKPAGEQPAAVAAPSASVSSLPPRPAADQTRQAIERINGSA
;
A
#
# COMPACT_ATOMS: atom_id res chain seq x y z
N MET A 1 -5.33 -22.95 11.08
CA MET A 1 -4.97 -22.72 9.66
C MET A 1 -5.63 -23.83 8.87
N HIS A 2 -6.39 -23.49 7.83
CA HIS A 2 -6.95 -24.48 6.90
C HIS A 2 -6.79 -23.97 5.46
N ALA A 3 -6.54 -24.89 4.52
CA ALA A 3 -6.44 -24.57 3.10
C ALA A 3 -7.83 -24.47 2.47
N LEU A 4 -8.00 -23.55 1.53
CA LEU A 4 -9.22 -23.37 0.75
C LEU A 4 -9.08 -24.03 -0.64
N PRO A 5 -10.20 -24.38 -1.29
CA PRO A 5 -10.19 -25.07 -2.58
C PRO A 5 -9.56 -24.29 -3.74
N ASP A 6 -9.48 -22.96 -3.60
CA ASP A 6 -8.86 -22.03 -4.55
C ASP A 6 -7.32 -21.99 -4.45
N GLY A 7 -6.74 -22.76 -3.52
CA GLY A 7 -5.30 -22.78 -3.26
C GLY A 7 -4.85 -21.72 -2.26
N GLU A 8 -5.77 -20.98 -1.66
CA GLU A 8 -5.49 -20.03 -0.58
C GLU A 8 -5.53 -20.73 0.80
N ALA A 9 -5.20 -20.01 1.86
CA ALA A 9 -5.31 -20.51 3.22
C ALA A 9 -5.92 -19.47 4.15
N GLU A 10 -6.81 -19.91 5.04
CA GLU A 10 -7.42 -19.06 6.08
C GLU A 10 -6.72 -19.26 7.42
N VAL A 11 -6.45 -18.12 8.08
CA VAL A 11 -5.81 -18.03 9.39
C VAL A 11 -6.60 -17.04 10.25
N ALA A 12 -7.08 -17.49 11.41
CA ALA A 12 -7.68 -16.63 12.43
C ALA A 12 -6.65 -16.29 13.51
N VAL A 13 -6.47 -15.00 13.79
CA VAL A 13 -5.58 -14.49 14.85
C VAL A 13 -6.30 -13.45 15.71
N VAL A 14 -5.95 -13.41 16.99
CA VAL A 14 -6.39 -12.36 17.91
C VAL A 14 -5.23 -11.38 18.08
N LEU A 15 -5.48 -10.11 17.74
CA LEU A 15 -4.49 -9.03 17.83
C LEU A 15 -4.90 -8.04 18.90
N ARG A 16 -3.91 -7.50 19.62
CA ARG A 16 -4.11 -6.32 20.48
C ARG A 16 -3.57 -5.12 19.73
N LEU A 17 -4.47 -4.25 19.30
CA LEU A 17 -4.13 -3.06 18.54
C LEU A 17 -4.35 -1.80 19.40
N PRO A 18 -3.46 -0.81 19.31
CA PRO A 18 -3.71 0.50 19.89
C PRO A 18 -4.86 1.21 19.14
N TRP A 19 -5.49 2.18 19.78
CA TRP A 19 -6.69 2.81 19.23
C TRP A 19 -6.40 3.63 17.96
N GLU A 20 -5.18 4.14 17.83
CA GLU A 20 -4.70 4.86 16.64
C GLU A 20 -4.70 3.97 15.40
N ASP A 21 -4.35 2.69 15.55
CA ASP A 21 -4.38 1.72 14.45
C ASP A 21 -5.82 1.34 14.08
N VAL A 22 -6.70 1.21 15.08
CA VAL A 22 -8.14 1.01 14.84
C VAL A 22 -8.73 2.19 14.06
N ALA A 23 -8.36 3.42 14.42
CA ALA A 23 -8.80 4.62 13.71
C ALA A 23 -8.30 4.65 12.26
N ARG A 24 -7.04 4.26 12.00
CA ARG A 24 -6.50 4.12 10.63
C ARG A 24 -7.26 3.08 9.81
N LEU A 25 -7.62 1.94 10.40
CA LEU A 25 -8.45 0.94 9.73
C LEU A 25 -9.85 1.48 9.39
N GLY A 26 -10.43 2.30 10.27
CA GLY A 26 -11.68 3.01 9.99
C GLY A 26 -11.57 3.99 8.81
N GLN A 27 -10.46 4.72 8.69
CA GLN A 27 -10.19 5.59 7.54
C GLN A 27 -10.03 4.80 6.25
N ASP A 28 -9.34 3.66 6.29
CA ASP A 28 -9.22 2.75 5.16
C ASP A 28 -10.59 2.21 4.71
N ALA A 29 -11.46 1.86 5.65
CA ALA A 29 -12.82 1.43 5.37
C ALA A 29 -13.65 2.57 4.74
N GLY A 30 -13.56 3.80 5.27
CA GLY A 30 -14.23 4.96 4.69
C GLY A 30 -13.80 5.23 3.25
N ARG A 31 -12.49 5.17 2.97
CA ARG A 31 -11.96 5.31 1.61
C ARG A 31 -12.49 4.22 0.68
N LEU A 32 -12.47 2.96 1.14
CA LEU A 32 -12.99 1.84 0.35
C LEU A 32 -14.49 1.96 0.10
N ALA A 33 -15.28 2.44 1.07
CA ALA A 33 -16.70 2.71 0.90
C ALA A 33 -16.97 3.73 -0.21
N THR A 34 -16.20 4.83 -0.23
CA THR A 34 -16.29 5.85 -1.27
C THR A 34 -15.90 5.28 -2.64
N GLN A 35 -14.83 4.48 -2.70
CA GLN A 35 -14.35 3.88 -3.94
C GLN A 35 -15.34 2.87 -4.53
N MET A 36 -15.95 2.05 -3.68
CA MET A 36 -16.93 1.03 -4.08
C MET A 36 -18.35 1.58 -4.19
N GLN A 37 -18.56 2.84 -3.81
CA GLN A 37 -19.87 3.52 -3.73
C GLN A 37 -20.92 2.70 -2.97
N ARG A 38 -20.48 1.95 -1.96
CA ARG A 38 -21.33 1.07 -1.15
C ARG A 38 -20.79 1.00 0.28
N PRO A 39 -21.65 0.72 1.28
CA PRO A 39 -21.16 0.44 2.62
C PRO A 39 -20.26 -0.81 2.60
N VAL A 40 -19.10 -0.71 3.25
CA VAL A 40 -18.13 -1.80 3.40
C VAL A 40 -17.86 -2.06 4.88
N THR A 41 -17.56 -3.30 5.23
CA THR A 41 -17.21 -3.68 6.60
C THR A 41 -15.72 -3.45 6.86
N LEU A 42 -15.35 -3.41 8.14
CA LEU A 42 -13.93 -3.29 8.54
C LEU A 42 -13.11 -4.49 8.06
N ASP A 43 -13.68 -5.70 8.16
CA ASP A 43 -13.06 -6.93 7.68
C ASP A 43 -12.77 -6.87 6.17
N GLU A 44 -13.71 -6.33 5.39
CA GLU A 44 -13.52 -6.16 3.95
C GLU A 44 -12.40 -5.16 3.64
N ALA A 45 -12.35 -4.04 4.37
CA ALA A 45 -11.28 -3.05 4.23
C ALA A 45 -9.90 -3.61 4.59
N VAL A 46 -9.81 -4.40 5.66
CA VAL A 46 -8.59 -5.12 6.06
C VAL A 46 -8.19 -6.12 4.98
N SER A 47 -9.13 -6.94 4.51
CA SER A 47 -8.91 -7.92 3.45
C SER A 47 -8.42 -7.26 2.16
N HIS A 48 -9.04 -6.15 1.76
CA HIS A 48 -8.61 -5.35 0.62
C HIS A 48 -7.19 -4.81 0.84
N ARG A 49 -6.91 -4.22 2.01
CA ARG A 49 -5.57 -3.71 2.34
C ARG A 49 -4.51 -4.80 2.30
N LEU A 50 -4.76 -5.98 2.89
CA LEU A 50 -3.82 -7.10 2.88
C LEU A 50 -3.55 -7.61 1.46
N ARG A 51 -4.57 -7.67 0.61
CA ARG A 51 -4.41 -8.04 -0.80
C ARG A 51 -3.70 -6.97 -1.63
N SER A 52 -3.96 -5.69 -1.38
CA SER A 52 -3.35 -4.57 -2.12
C SER A 52 -1.94 -4.21 -1.66
N THR A 53 -1.60 -4.44 -0.39
CA THR A 53 -0.26 -4.12 0.16
C THR A 53 0.76 -5.23 -0.09
N ARG A 54 0.31 -6.46 -0.34
CA ARG A 54 1.20 -7.56 -0.68
C ARG A 54 1.55 -7.49 -2.18
N PRO A 55 2.83 -7.33 -2.57
CA PRO A 55 3.23 -7.59 -3.94
C PRO A 55 2.89 -9.05 -4.24
N ALA A 56 2.17 -9.30 -5.33
CA ALA A 56 1.64 -10.59 -5.69
C ALA A 56 2.76 -11.60 -6.03
N ALA A 57 3.43 -12.14 -5.03
CA ALA A 57 4.30 -13.30 -5.14
C ALA A 57 3.41 -14.55 -5.22
N HIS A 58 2.74 -14.74 -6.36
CA HIS A 58 2.13 -16.03 -6.68
C HIS A 58 3.26 -17.08 -6.63
N ALA A 59 3.17 -18.01 -5.69
CA ALA A 59 4.04 -19.18 -5.68
C ALA A 59 3.71 -19.99 -6.93
N LYS A 60 4.46 -19.75 -8.00
CA LYS A 60 4.35 -20.54 -9.22
C LYS A 60 4.60 -22.01 -8.85
N PRO A 61 3.70 -22.96 -9.17
CA PRO A 61 3.94 -24.37 -8.93
C PRO A 61 5.22 -24.78 -9.65
N ALA A 62 6.06 -25.56 -8.97
CA ALA A 62 7.31 -26.09 -9.50
C ALA A 62 7.04 -26.98 -10.71
N GLY A 63 7.12 -26.37 -11.90
CA GLY A 63 7.10 -27.01 -13.20
C GLY A 63 7.81 -26.06 -14.16
N GLU A 64 8.87 -26.58 -14.80
CA GLU A 64 9.80 -25.94 -15.73
C GLU A 64 9.39 -24.54 -16.26
N GLN A 65 10.24 -23.54 -16.02
CA GLN A 65 10.33 -22.40 -16.93
C GLN A 65 11.80 -22.01 -17.10
N PRO A 66 12.28 -21.84 -18.35
CA PRO A 66 13.67 -21.53 -18.61
C PRO A 66 14.09 -20.21 -17.99
N ALA A 67 15.34 -20.15 -17.54
CA ALA A 67 15.96 -18.99 -16.93
C ALA A 67 15.83 -17.74 -17.82
N ALA A 68 15.16 -16.71 -17.30
CA ALA A 68 15.15 -15.38 -17.88
C ALA A 68 15.59 -14.36 -16.81
N VAL A 69 16.86 -14.02 -16.90
CA VAL A 69 17.53 -12.73 -16.60
C VAL A 69 17.16 -12.04 -15.29
N ALA A 70 18.16 -11.99 -14.39
CA ALA A 70 18.18 -11.13 -13.21
C ALA A 70 17.89 -9.67 -13.57
N ALA A 71 16.80 -9.12 -13.04
CA ALA A 71 16.64 -7.69 -12.85
C ALA A 71 17.12 -7.34 -11.43
N PRO A 72 18.00 -6.35 -11.26
CA PRO A 72 18.57 -6.04 -9.96
C PRO A 72 17.51 -5.50 -9.00
N SER A 73 17.66 -5.89 -7.73
CA SER A 73 16.99 -5.31 -6.57
C SER A 73 16.94 -3.78 -6.69
N ALA A 74 15.75 -3.24 -6.92
CA ALA A 74 15.49 -1.81 -6.72
C ALA A 74 15.50 -1.58 -5.21
N SER A 75 16.71 -1.27 -4.75
CA SER A 75 17.01 -0.65 -3.47
C SER A 75 16.00 0.45 -3.18
N VAL A 76 15.57 0.49 -1.92
CA VAL A 76 14.96 1.64 -1.26
C VAL A 76 15.76 2.90 -1.56
N SER A 77 15.35 3.65 -2.58
CA SER A 77 15.79 5.04 -2.72
C SER A 77 14.98 5.84 -1.71
N SER A 78 15.58 6.08 -0.55
CA SER A 78 15.13 7.08 0.41
C SER A 78 14.75 8.35 -0.36
N LEU A 79 13.45 8.69 -0.33
CA LEU A 79 12.99 9.98 -0.84
C LEU A 79 13.83 11.07 -0.15
N PRO A 80 14.61 11.88 -0.87
CA PRO A 80 15.20 13.06 -0.26
C PRO A 80 14.04 13.98 0.17
N PRO A 81 13.96 14.43 1.44
CA PRO A 81 13.00 15.44 1.82
C PRO A 81 13.41 16.73 1.09
N ARG A 82 12.70 17.10 0.02
CA ARG A 82 12.92 18.38 -0.65
C ARG A 82 11.81 19.36 -0.24
N PRO A 83 12.17 20.50 0.39
CA PRO A 83 11.24 21.34 1.13
C PRO A 83 10.37 22.16 0.17
N ALA A 84 9.04 22.10 0.35
CA ALA A 84 8.11 22.99 -0.33
C ALA A 84 8.40 24.48 -0.03
N ALA A 85 9.08 24.79 1.07
CA ALA A 85 9.41 26.14 1.49
C ALA A 85 10.41 26.89 0.58
N ASP A 86 11.34 26.18 -0.08
CA ASP A 86 12.32 26.83 -0.98
C ASP A 86 11.72 27.18 -2.35
N GLN A 87 10.73 26.41 -2.80
CA GLN A 87 10.06 26.67 -4.08
C GLN A 87 9.17 27.92 -3.99
N THR A 88 8.50 28.12 -2.85
CA THR A 88 7.71 29.33 -2.58
C THR A 88 8.60 30.57 -2.51
N ARG A 89 9.79 30.48 -1.90
CA ARG A 89 10.74 31.61 -1.84
C ARG A 89 11.27 32.02 -3.21
N GLN A 90 11.68 31.06 -4.04
CA GLN A 90 12.15 31.36 -5.40
C GLN A 90 11.03 31.88 -6.31
N ALA A 91 9.79 31.43 -6.13
CA ALA A 91 8.64 31.97 -6.87
C ALA A 91 8.41 33.44 -6.52
N ILE A 92 8.45 33.82 -5.24
CA ILE A 92 8.26 35.22 -4.79
C ILE A 92 9.37 36.14 -5.31
N GLU A 93 10.61 35.66 -5.37
CA GLU A 93 11.75 36.47 -5.84
C GLU A 93 11.72 36.70 -7.37
N ARG A 94 11.28 35.71 -8.16
CA ARG A 94 11.06 35.89 -9.61
C ARG A 94 10.00 36.92 -9.95
N ILE A 95 9.00 37.09 -9.08
CA ILE A 95 7.89 38.04 -9.30
C ILE A 95 8.33 39.48 -8.95
N ASN A 96 9.24 39.64 -7.99
CA ASN A 96 9.75 40.96 -7.58
C ASN A 96 11.00 41.44 -8.33
N GLY A 97 11.76 40.53 -8.95
CA GLY A 97 13.03 40.85 -9.64
C GLY A 97 12.93 41.15 -11.13
N SER A 98 11.73 41.21 -11.72
CA SER A 98 11.53 41.62 -13.11
C SER A 98 11.05 43.07 -13.18
N ALA A 99 11.98 44.00 -12.95
CA ALA A 99 11.88 45.41 -13.34
C ALA A 99 13.14 45.79 -14.12
#